data_AF-A0A1X9NAN8-F1
#
_entry.id   AF-A0A1X9NAN8-F1
#
_cell.length_a   1.000
_cell.length_b   1.000
_cell.length_c   1.000
_cell.angle_alpha   90.00
_cell.angle_beta   90.00
_cell.angle_gamma   90.00
#
_symmetry.space_group_name_H-M   'P 1'
#
loop_
_entity.id
_entity.type
_entity.pdbx_description
1 polymer ?
#
loop_
_entity_poly.entity_id
_entity_poly.type
_entity_poly.pdbx_seq_one_letter_code
_entity_poly.pdbx_strand_id
1 'polypeptide(L)'
;MLGLFSKRQKPKNALDEVIFSMYGNPPPEKRAHVGRATALARELLMDIIDARDVQRQSITLNKSPIPYSTHDLALSVSLSFFKRPEYIPQLAMAQLFAKIQVMDWQKSGLVVPELVQSFNALNKHYPAA
;
A
#
# COMPACT_ATOMS: atom_id res chain seq x y z
N MET A 1 -20.26 -1.34 29.44
CA MET A 1 -20.63 -2.61 28.78
C MET A 1 -20.93 -2.33 27.33
N LEU A 2 -20.24 -2.99 26.40
CA LEU A 2 -20.65 -3.18 24.99
C LEU A 2 -19.64 -4.15 24.36
N GLY A 3 -20.03 -5.42 24.32
CA GLY A 3 -19.23 -6.50 23.77
C GLY A 3 -19.29 -6.51 22.25
N LEU A 4 -18.14 -6.72 21.62
CA LEU A 4 -18.03 -7.10 20.20
C LEU A 4 -16.82 -8.03 20.05
N PHE A 5 -16.87 -9.19 20.71
CA PHE A 5 -15.96 -10.29 20.37
C PHE A 5 -16.52 -10.97 19.11
N SER A 6 -16.16 -10.45 17.95
CA SER A 6 -16.36 -11.18 16.69
C SER A 6 -15.59 -12.50 16.79
N LYS A 7 -16.25 -13.63 16.55
CA LYS A 7 -15.58 -14.94 16.56
C LYS A 7 -14.47 -14.93 15.50
N ARG A 8 -13.25 -15.31 15.89
CA ARG A 8 -12.15 -15.55 14.94
C ARG A 8 -12.61 -16.56 13.88
N GLN A 9 -12.40 -16.21 12.63
CA GLN A 9 -12.67 -17.06 11.47
C GLN A 9 -11.52 -18.06 11.27
N LYS A 10 -11.82 -19.27 10.81
CA LYS A 10 -10.79 -20.23 10.40
C LYS A 10 -10.38 -19.90 8.94
N PRO A 11 -9.09 -19.77 8.62
CA PRO A 11 -8.64 -19.54 7.26
C PRO A 11 -9.02 -20.74 6.39
N LYS A 12 -9.48 -20.51 5.16
CA LYS A 12 -9.84 -21.55 4.20
C LYS A 12 -8.71 -21.85 3.22
N ASN A 13 -7.75 -20.94 3.09
CA ASN A 13 -6.62 -21.04 2.17
C ASN A 13 -5.45 -20.16 2.67
N ALA A 14 -4.29 -20.25 2.01
CA ALA A 14 -3.09 -19.47 2.36
C ALA A 14 -3.28 -17.95 2.20
N LEU A 15 -4.13 -17.49 1.29
CA LEU A 15 -4.43 -16.06 1.13
C LEU A 15 -5.20 -15.52 2.35
N ASP A 16 -6.13 -16.30 2.91
CA ASP A 16 -6.83 -15.94 4.15
C ASP A 16 -5.86 -15.81 5.32
N GLU A 17 -4.86 -16.68 5.43
CA GLU A 17 -3.81 -16.60 6.46
C GLU A 17 -3.02 -15.28 6.36
N VAL A 18 -2.63 -14.90 5.14
CA VAL A 18 -1.94 -13.63 4.87
C VAL A 18 -2.83 -12.44 5.23
N ILE A 19 -4.10 -12.46 4.81
CA ILE A 19 -5.06 -11.40 5.11
C ILE A 19 -5.23 -11.27 6.63
N PHE A 20 -5.42 -12.37 7.34
CA PHE A 20 -5.62 -12.36 8.80
C PHE A 20 -4.39 -11.90 9.56
N SER A 21 -3.19 -12.23 9.06
CA SER A 21 -1.94 -11.73 9.60
C SER A 21 -1.83 -10.21 9.46
N MET A 22 -2.11 -9.67 8.26
CA MET A 22 -1.95 -8.24 7.97
C MET A 22 -3.05 -7.37 8.58
N TYR A 23 -4.29 -7.88 8.62
CA TYR A 23 -5.48 -7.06 8.88
C TYR A 23 -6.29 -7.51 10.11
N GLY A 24 -5.87 -8.59 10.78
CA GLY A 24 -6.58 -9.17 11.91
C GLY A 24 -7.66 -10.17 11.49
N ASN A 25 -8.26 -10.82 12.50
CA ASN A 25 -9.23 -11.90 12.30
C ASN A 25 -10.47 -11.74 13.22
N PRO A 26 -11.66 -11.43 12.67
CA PRO A 26 -11.91 -11.23 11.25
C PRO A 26 -11.30 -9.92 10.74
N PRO A 27 -10.95 -9.85 9.44
CA PRO A 27 -10.48 -8.60 8.85
C PRO A 27 -11.60 -7.55 8.85
N PRO A 28 -11.24 -6.24 8.88
CA PRO A 28 -12.20 -5.19 8.60
C PRO A 28 -12.70 -5.28 7.16
N GLU A 29 -13.86 -4.67 6.89
CA GLU A 29 -14.35 -4.54 5.52
C GLU A 29 -13.38 -3.71 4.66
N LYS A 30 -13.22 -4.13 3.41
CA LYS A 30 -12.45 -3.40 2.41
C LYS A 30 -13.10 -2.05 2.15
N ARG A 31 -12.38 -0.97 2.45
CA ARG A 31 -12.89 0.42 2.42
C ARG A 31 -12.01 1.37 1.60
N ALA A 32 -11.12 0.82 0.78
CA ALA A 32 -10.23 1.58 -0.07
C ALA A 32 -11.02 2.40 -1.11
N HIS A 33 -10.77 3.70 -1.16
CA HIS A 33 -11.41 4.58 -2.14
C HIS A 33 -10.45 4.88 -3.29
N VAL A 34 -10.75 4.37 -4.49
CA VAL A 34 -9.86 4.45 -5.67
C VAL A 34 -9.40 5.88 -5.96
N GLY A 35 -10.32 6.84 -6.08
CA GLY A 35 -9.94 8.23 -6.43
C GLY A 35 -8.97 8.87 -5.42
N ARG A 36 -9.24 8.73 -4.12
CA ARG A 36 -8.34 9.22 -3.05
C ARG A 36 -7.01 8.46 -3.04
N ALA A 37 -7.02 7.15 -3.25
CA ALA A 37 -5.79 6.37 -3.33
C ALA A 37 -4.94 6.77 -4.55
N THR A 38 -5.56 7.07 -5.69
CA THR A 38 -4.87 7.60 -6.87
C THR A 38 -4.23 8.95 -6.57
N ALA A 39 -4.94 9.87 -5.90
CA ALA A 39 -4.38 11.17 -5.53
C ALA A 39 -3.16 11.02 -4.60
N LEU A 40 -3.28 10.19 -3.55
CA LEU A 40 -2.17 9.91 -2.62
C LEU A 40 -0.99 9.21 -3.32
N ALA A 41 -1.26 8.25 -4.20
CA ALA A 41 -0.20 7.57 -4.95
C ALA A 41 0.54 8.54 -5.87
N ARG A 42 -0.18 9.46 -6.53
CA ARG A 42 0.43 10.52 -7.34
C ARG A 42 1.33 11.43 -6.51
N GLU A 43 0.91 11.78 -5.31
CA GLU A 43 1.72 12.56 -4.37
C GLU A 43 3.01 11.81 -3.98
N LEU A 44 2.91 10.52 -3.62
CA LEU A 44 4.08 9.70 -3.32
C LEU A 44 5.03 9.55 -4.53
N LEU A 45 4.48 9.54 -5.75
CA LEU A 45 5.23 9.48 -7.00
C LEU A 45 5.68 10.87 -7.49
N MET A 46 5.41 11.93 -6.72
CA MET A 46 5.69 13.33 -7.06
C MET A 46 5.21 13.71 -8.47
N ASP A 47 4.06 13.17 -8.89
CA ASP A 47 3.46 13.38 -10.22
C ASP A 47 4.37 13.03 -11.42
N ILE A 48 5.44 12.25 -11.22
CA ILE A 48 6.37 11.84 -12.28
C ILE A 48 5.72 10.84 -13.25
N ILE A 49 4.78 10.04 -12.75
CA ILE A 49 4.04 9.05 -13.54
C ILE A 49 2.72 9.64 -14.01
N ASP A 50 2.36 9.37 -15.27
CA ASP A 50 1.11 9.84 -15.86
C ASP A 50 -0.11 9.47 -15.00
N ALA A 51 -0.98 10.45 -14.77
CA ALA A 51 -2.13 10.29 -13.89
C ALA A 51 -3.08 9.15 -14.34
N ARG A 52 -3.20 8.89 -15.64
CA ARG A 52 -4.03 7.80 -16.18
C ARG A 52 -3.41 6.45 -15.88
N ASP A 53 -2.09 6.33 -15.90
CA ASP A 53 -1.40 5.10 -15.54
C ASP A 53 -1.53 4.80 -14.04
N VAL A 54 -1.38 5.82 -13.18
CA VAL A 54 -1.60 5.67 -11.73
C VAL A 54 -3.06 5.30 -11.44
N GLN A 55 -4.02 5.93 -12.13
CA GLN A 55 -5.45 5.62 -11.98
C GLN A 55 -5.76 4.18 -12.43
N ARG A 56 -5.26 3.77 -13.60
CA ARG A 56 -5.45 2.41 -14.12
C ARG A 56 -4.91 1.38 -13.14
N GLN A 57 -3.71 1.61 -12.61
CA GLN A 57 -3.10 0.73 -11.62
C GLN A 57 -3.90 0.69 -10.31
N SER A 58 -4.43 1.83 -9.87
CA SER A 58 -5.30 1.92 -8.68
C SER A 58 -6.57 1.09 -8.85
N ILE A 59 -7.23 1.17 -10.01
CA ILE A 59 -8.42 0.37 -10.33
C ILE A 59 -8.07 -1.11 -10.35
N THR A 60 -6.97 -1.49 -11.00
CA THR A 60 -6.52 -2.88 -11.09
C THR A 60 -6.26 -3.47 -9.71
N LEU A 61 -5.45 -2.81 -8.87
CA LEU A 61 -5.14 -3.31 -7.53
C LEU A 61 -6.37 -3.29 -6.60
N ASN A 62 -7.31 -2.37 -6.80
CA ASN A 62 -8.54 -2.37 -6.00
C ASN A 62 -9.49 -3.54 -6.31
N LYS A 63 -9.31 -4.27 -7.41
CA LYS A 63 -10.07 -5.50 -7.68
C LYS A 63 -9.53 -6.71 -6.91
N SER A 64 -8.29 -6.65 -6.46
CA SER A 64 -7.65 -7.72 -5.69
C SER A 64 -8.21 -7.81 -4.26
N PRO A 65 -8.11 -8.97 -3.59
CA PRO A 65 -8.58 -9.14 -2.21
C PRO A 65 -7.92 -8.18 -1.22
N ILE A 66 -6.67 -7.80 -1.45
CA ILE A 66 -5.93 -6.74 -0.78
C ILE A 66 -5.55 -5.68 -1.83
N PRO A 67 -5.47 -4.39 -1.49
CA PRO A 67 -5.32 -3.80 -0.14
C PRO A 67 -6.63 -3.23 0.44
N TYR A 68 -6.77 -3.17 1.77
CA TYR A 68 -8.03 -2.78 2.42
C TYR A 68 -8.25 -1.29 2.66
N SER A 69 -7.20 -0.54 2.99
CA SER A 69 -7.29 0.89 3.26
C SER A 69 -6.95 1.72 2.01
N THR A 70 -7.40 2.98 1.98
CA THR A 70 -7.02 3.93 0.92
C THR A 70 -5.50 4.14 0.88
N HIS A 71 -4.83 4.19 2.03
CA HIS A 71 -3.37 4.36 2.12
C HIS A 71 -2.63 3.08 1.73
N ASP A 72 -3.15 1.90 2.09
CA ASP A 72 -2.59 0.63 1.63
C ASP A 72 -2.65 0.54 0.10
N LEU A 73 -3.77 0.96 -0.49
CA LEU A 73 -3.93 1.01 -1.95
C LEU A 73 -2.96 2.01 -2.58
N ALA A 74 -2.85 3.22 -2.03
CA ALA A 74 -1.92 4.24 -2.52
C ALA A 74 -0.46 3.76 -2.47
N LEU A 75 -0.03 3.16 -1.36
CA LEU A 75 1.32 2.62 -1.20
C LEU A 75 1.55 1.44 -2.15
N SER A 76 0.60 0.53 -2.29
CA SER A 76 0.71 -0.61 -3.22
C SER A 76 0.81 -0.17 -4.69
N VAL A 77 0.06 0.86 -5.08
CA VAL A 77 0.16 1.48 -6.42
C VAL A 77 1.54 2.07 -6.62
N SER A 78 2.01 2.91 -5.68
CA SER A 78 3.33 3.55 -5.76
C SER A 78 4.46 2.51 -5.83
N LEU A 79 4.37 1.47 -4.99
CA LEU A 79 5.29 0.32 -4.98
C LEU A 79 5.39 -0.36 -6.34
N SER A 80 4.28 -0.48 -7.07
CA SER A 80 4.26 -1.11 -8.39
C SER A 80 4.97 -0.29 -9.48
N PHE A 81 5.21 1.01 -9.25
CA PHE A 81 6.01 1.86 -10.12
C PHE A 81 7.46 1.95 -9.65
N PHE A 82 7.72 2.04 -8.34
CA PHE A 82 9.09 2.02 -7.79
C PHE A 82 9.87 0.75 -8.15
N LYS A 83 9.17 -0.37 -8.39
CA LYS A 83 9.78 -1.65 -8.80
C LYS A 83 10.10 -1.75 -10.30
N ARG A 84 9.68 -0.78 -11.11
CA ARG A 84 9.84 -0.84 -12.57
C ARG A 84 11.19 -0.28 -13.00
N PRO A 85 12.06 -1.07 -13.65
CA PRO A 85 13.40 -0.63 -14.02
C PRO A 85 13.45 0.68 -14.80
N GLU A 86 12.50 0.87 -15.71
CA GLU A 86 12.38 2.05 -16.56
C GLU A 86 12.12 3.35 -15.80
N TYR A 87 11.60 3.28 -14.57
CA TYR A 87 11.26 4.46 -13.76
C TYR A 87 12.23 4.71 -12.61
N ILE A 88 13.16 3.79 -12.33
CA ILE A 88 14.14 3.94 -11.22
C ILE A 88 14.88 5.29 -11.28
N PRO A 89 15.49 5.71 -12.41
CA PRO A 89 16.34 6.90 -12.39
C PRO A 89 15.57 8.17 -12.05
N GLN A 90 14.32 8.26 -12.49
CA GLN A 90 13.45 9.42 -12.28
C GLN A 90 12.73 9.38 -10.93
N LEU A 91 12.44 8.20 -10.38
CA LEU A 91 11.69 8.07 -9.13
C LEU A 91 12.54 8.09 -7.85
N ALA A 92 13.87 8.24 -7.94
CA ALA A 92 14.76 8.20 -6.77
C ALA A 92 14.35 9.23 -5.68
N MET A 93 14.08 10.48 -6.07
CA MET A 93 13.63 11.52 -5.13
C MET A 93 12.23 11.22 -4.59
N ALA A 94 11.32 10.78 -5.45
CA ALA A 94 9.96 10.38 -5.06
C ALA A 94 9.96 9.24 -4.04
N GLN A 95 10.88 8.27 -4.17
CA GLN A 95 11.03 7.17 -3.23
C GLN A 95 11.52 7.64 -1.85
N LEU A 96 12.45 8.62 -1.80
CA LEU A 96 12.89 9.22 -0.53
C LEU A 96 11.77 10.01 0.13
N PHE A 97 11.05 10.83 -0.64
CA PHE A 97 9.87 11.55 -0.16
C PHE A 97 8.78 10.60 0.37
N ALA A 98 8.46 9.56 -0.40
CA ALA A 98 7.48 8.55 -0.03
C ALA A 98 7.86 7.85 1.27
N LYS A 99 9.15 7.62 1.54
CA LYS A 99 9.61 7.04 2.80
C LYS A 99 9.22 7.88 4.02
N ILE A 100 9.35 9.20 3.92
CA ILE A 100 8.97 10.13 5.01
C ILE A 100 7.45 10.06 5.24
N GLN A 101 6.66 10.19 4.17
CA GLN A 101 5.20 10.11 4.27
C GLN A 101 4.70 8.78 4.83
N VAL A 102 5.22 7.67 4.32
CA VAL A 102 4.80 6.33 4.75
C VAL A 102 5.14 6.08 6.21
N MET A 103 6.23 6.64 6.73
CA MET A 103 6.55 6.59 8.17
C MET A 103 5.48 7.30 9.01
N ASP A 104 4.98 8.45 8.56
CA ASP A 104 3.93 9.18 9.28
C ASP A 104 2.57 8.49 9.16
N TRP A 105 2.26 7.90 8.00
CA TRP A 105 1.08 7.03 7.84
C TRP A 105 1.14 5.83 8.77
N GLN A 106 2.32 5.21 8.92
CA GLN A 106 2.52 4.07 9.80
C GLN A 106 2.32 4.46 11.28
N LYS A 107 2.94 5.56 11.73
CA LYS A 107 2.74 6.09 13.10
C LYS A 107 1.27 6.40 13.39
N SER A 108 0.53 6.83 12.37
CA SER A 108 -0.89 7.15 12.45
C SER A 108 -1.82 5.95 12.27
N GLY A 109 -1.29 4.73 12.07
CA GLY A 109 -2.08 3.52 11.87
C GLY A 109 -2.90 3.50 10.57
N LEU A 110 -2.51 4.29 9.56
CA LEU A 110 -3.24 4.43 8.29
C LEU A 110 -2.89 3.32 7.30
N VAL A 111 -1.69 2.75 7.43
CA VAL A 111 -1.13 1.71 6.57
C VAL A 111 -0.65 0.53 7.40
N VAL A 112 -0.83 -0.69 6.89
CA VAL A 112 -0.42 -1.90 7.62
C VAL A 112 1.11 -2.09 7.64
N PRO A 113 1.70 -2.54 8.77
CA PRO A 113 3.15 -2.67 8.91
C PRO A 113 3.82 -3.55 7.84
N GLU A 114 3.19 -4.64 7.42
CA GLU A 114 3.72 -5.59 6.44
C GLU A 114 3.93 -4.94 5.06
N LEU A 115 3.04 -4.01 4.69
CA LEU A 115 3.19 -3.27 3.43
C LEU A 115 4.33 -2.25 3.53
N VAL A 116 4.49 -1.60 4.69
CA VAL A 116 5.63 -0.70 4.94
C VAL A 116 6.96 -1.45 4.92
N GLN A 117 7.01 -2.66 5.48
CA GLN A 117 8.19 -3.52 5.41
C GLN A 117 8.53 -3.88 3.95
N SER A 118 7.52 -4.23 3.15
CA SER A 118 7.68 -4.52 1.72
C SER A 118 8.20 -3.31 0.94
N PHE A 119 7.72 -2.10 1.28
CA PHE A 119 8.22 -0.86 0.72
C PHE A 119 9.67 -0.58 1.13
N ASN A 120 10.02 -0.75 2.40
CA ASN A 120 11.38 -0.51 2.88
C ASN A 120 12.40 -1.51 2.30
N ALA A 121 11.98 -2.73 1.94
CA ALA A 121 12.84 -3.72 1.33
C ALA A 121 13.37 -3.31 -0.06
N LEU A 122 12.66 -2.47 -0.82
CA LEU A 122 13.14 -1.93 -2.11
C LEU A 122 14.46 -1.16 -1.97
N ASN A 123 14.65 -0.45 -0.86
CA ASN A 123 15.81 0.42 -0.67
C ASN A 123 17.13 -0.36 -0.53
N LYS A 124 17.10 -1.68 -0.30
CA LYS A 124 18.32 -2.50 -0.22
C LYS A 124 19.03 -2.68 -1.57
N HIS A 125 18.40 -2.27 -2.68
CA HIS A 125 18.96 -2.42 -4.03
C HIS A 125 19.50 -1.12 -4.65
N TYR A 126 19.42 0.02 -3.94
CA TYR A 126 19.92 1.31 -4.42
C TYR A 126 20.79 1.97 -3.34
N PRO A 127 22.11 1.71 -3.28
CA PRO A 127 23.00 2.51 -2.46
C PRO A 127 22.93 3.96 -2.97
N ALA A 128 22.89 4.92 -2.04
CA ALA A 128 23.06 6.33 -2.36
C ALA A 128 24.33 6.47 -3.21
N ALA A 129 24.18 7.09 -4.38
CA ALA A 129 25.31 7.46 -5.23
C ALA A 129 26.24 8.42 -4.51
#